data_AF-A0A2K3K4T8-F1
#
_entry.id   AF-A0A2K3K4T8-F1
#
_cell.length_a   1.000
_cell.length_b   1.000
_cell.length_c   1.000
_cell.angle_alpha   90.00
_cell.angle_beta   90.00
_cell.angle_gamma   90.00
#
_symmetry.space_group_name_H-M   'P 1'
#
loop_
_entity.id
_entity.type
_entity.pdbx_description
1 polymer ?
#
loop_
_entity_poly.entity_id
_entity_poly.type
_entity_poly.pdbx_seq_one_letter_code
_entity_poly.pdbx_strand_id
1 'polypeptide(L)'
;MAHQIKEIRGRLDKVAADGTGFGLVRINVEPGLHMQRREYTYSHVEASKVIGRENDKEAIIKLLMESNLQGDGGKSLCVIPIVGIGGLGKTTLAKL
;
A
#
# COMPACT_ATOMS: atom_id res chain seq x y z
N MET A 1 -20.38 -17.98 36.64
CA MET A 1 -18.99 -17.51 36.52
C MET A 1 -17.99 -18.66 36.35
N ALA A 2 -17.56 -19.38 37.40
CA ALA A 2 -16.50 -20.40 37.28
C ALA A 2 -16.84 -21.56 36.30
N HIS A 3 -18.09 -22.03 36.32
CA HIS A 3 -18.55 -23.07 35.39
C HIS A 3 -18.51 -22.63 33.92
N GLN A 4 -18.92 -21.39 33.65
CA GLN A 4 -18.90 -20.81 32.30
C GLN A 4 -17.47 -20.63 31.78
N ILE A 5 -16.54 -20.21 32.65
CA ILE A 5 -15.10 -20.12 32.31
C ILE A 5 -14.53 -21.49 31.96
N LYS A 6 -14.91 -22.54 32.71
CA LYS A 6 -14.49 -23.92 32.45
C LYS A 6 -14.99 -24.43 31.09
N GLU A 7 -16.23 -24.12 30.74
CA GLU A 7 -16.82 -24.47 29.45
C GLU A 7 -16.12 -23.78 28.27
N ILE A 8 -15.86 -22.47 28.39
CA ILE A 8 -15.13 -21.70 27.37
C ILE A 8 -13.74 -22.29 27.16
N ARG A 9 -13.02 -22.61 28.24
CA ARG A 9 -11.69 -23.24 28.16
C ARG A 9 -11.74 -24.56 27.39
N GLY A 10 -12.71 -25.43 27.70
CA GLY A 10 -12.87 -26.70 26.99
C GLY A 10 -13.16 -26.52 25.51
N ARG A 11 -13.92 -25.49 25.11
CA ARG A 11 -14.14 -25.16 23.69
C ARG A 11 -12.88 -24.66 23.01
N LEU A 12 -12.07 -23.85 23.68
CA LEU A 12 -10.79 -23.36 23.14
C LEU A 12 -9.78 -24.50 22.97
N ASP A 13 -9.71 -25.43 23.91
CA ASP A 13 -8.83 -26.60 23.82
C ASP A 13 -9.20 -27.48 22.62
N LYS A 14 -10.49 -27.69 22.36
CA LYS A 14 -10.96 -28.40 21.16
C LYS A 14 -10.53 -27.72 19.87
N VAL A 15 -10.74 -26.41 19.76
CA VAL A 15 -10.32 -25.63 18.58
C VAL A 15 -8.80 -25.71 18.36
N ALA A 16 -8.00 -25.70 19.43
CA ALA A 16 -6.55 -25.86 19.34
C ALA A 16 -6.14 -27.26 18.85
N ALA A 17 -6.80 -28.30 19.35
CA ALA A 17 -6.57 -29.68 18.90
C ALA A 17 -6.95 -29.87 17.43
N ASP A 18 -8.13 -29.39 17.02
CA ASP A 18 -8.61 -29.45 15.64
C ASP A 18 -7.65 -28.69 14.71
N GLY A 19 -7.23 -27.48 15.09
CA GLY A 19 -6.25 -26.71 14.31
C GLY A 19 -4.94 -27.46 14.11
N THR A 20 -4.47 -28.18 15.13
CA THR A 20 -3.27 -29.04 15.02
C THR A 20 -3.54 -30.23 14.09
N GLY A 21 -4.70 -30.87 14.21
CA GLY A 21 -5.12 -32.00 13.37
C GLY A 21 -5.28 -31.62 11.89
N PHE A 22 -5.71 -30.40 11.61
CA PHE A 22 -5.78 -29.84 10.26
C PHE A 22 -4.43 -29.34 9.72
N GLY A 23 -3.34 -29.43 10.51
CA GLY A 23 -2.03 -28.94 10.12
C GLY A 23 -1.94 -27.42 10.01
N LEU A 24 -2.78 -26.68 10.74
CA LEU A 24 -2.74 -25.22 10.75
C LEU A 24 -1.45 -24.75 11.43
N VAL A 25 -0.62 -24.06 10.67
CA VAL A 25 0.59 -23.41 11.20
C VAL A 25 0.24 -22.03 11.72
N ARG A 26 0.65 -21.72 12.95
CA ARG A 26 0.57 -20.34 13.45
C ARG A 26 1.53 -19.48 12.65
N ILE A 27 0.98 -18.60 11.81
CA ILE A 27 1.76 -17.54 11.19
C ILE A 27 1.89 -16.45 12.24
N ASN A 28 3.06 -16.35 12.86
CA ASN A 28 3.42 -15.21 13.70
C ASN A 28 3.59 -14.00 12.77
N VAL A 29 2.50 -13.33 12.45
CA VAL A 29 2.57 -12.04 11.75
C VAL A 29 2.96 -11.02 12.81
N GLU A 30 4.17 -10.46 12.69
CA GLU A 30 4.55 -9.32 13.53
C GLU A 30 3.45 -8.23 13.42
N PRO A 31 2.98 -7.66 14.55
CA PRO A 31 1.88 -6.69 14.56
C PRO A 31 2.08 -5.46 13.64
N GLY A 32 3.28 -5.23 13.10
CA GLY A 32 3.59 -4.16 12.15
C GLY A 32 3.47 -4.52 10.66
N LEU A 33 3.31 -5.81 10.29
CA LEU A 33 3.29 -6.24 8.88
C LEU A 33 1.87 -6.33 8.27
N HIS A 34 0.84 -6.05 9.07
CA HIS A 34 -0.57 -6.04 8.63
C HIS A 34 -1.01 -4.77 7.91
N MET A 35 -0.12 -3.78 7.74
CA MET A 35 -0.28 -2.90 6.58
C MET A 35 0.11 -3.78 5.41
N GLN A 36 -0.87 -4.41 4.73
CA GLN A 36 -0.67 -5.24 3.51
C GLN A 36 0.64 -4.81 2.88
N ARG A 37 1.66 -5.68 2.92
CA ARG A 37 2.96 -5.41 2.30
C ARG A 37 2.65 -5.01 0.86
N ARG A 38 2.49 -3.71 0.60
CA ARG A 38 2.27 -3.21 -0.75
C ARG A 38 3.51 -3.70 -1.45
N GLU A 39 3.34 -4.57 -2.44
CA GLU A 39 4.47 -5.01 -3.22
C GLU A 39 5.21 -3.75 -3.65
N TYR A 40 6.48 -3.67 -3.26
CA TYR A 40 7.27 -2.50 -3.59
C TYR A 40 7.27 -2.38 -5.10
N THR A 41 6.89 -1.21 -5.59
CA THR A 41 6.94 -0.98 -7.02
C THR A 41 8.42 -0.88 -7.43
N TYR A 42 8.83 -1.61 -8.46
CA TYR A 42 10.22 -1.61 -8.95
C TYR A 42 10.71 -0.19 -9.28
N SER A 43 11.94 0.18 -8.91
CA SER A 43 12.40 1.58 -8.97
C SER A 43 12.60 2.13 -10.40
N HIS A 44 12.67 1.28 -11.41
CA HIS A 44 12.99 1.65 -12.77
C HIS A 44 11.82 1.40 -13.74
N VAL A 45 11.71 2.24 -14.76
CA VAL A 45 10.81 2.08 -15.90
C VAL A 45 11.62 2.26 -17.18
N GLU A 46 11.41 1.38 -18.15
CA GLU A 46 12.02 1.52 -19.48
C GLU A 46 11.18 2.50 -20.31
N ALA A 47 11.54 3.78 -20.29
CA ALA A 47 10.75 4.87 -20.86
C ALA A 47 10.43 4.70 -22.36
N SER A 48 11.31 4.03 -23.12
CA SER A 48 11.11 3.73 -24.54
C SER A 48 9.93 2.80 -24.82
N LYS A 49 9.48 2.02 -23.81
CA LYS A 49 8.32 1.12 -23.92
C LYS A 49 7.01 1.76 -23.46
N VAL A 50 7.04 3.00 -22.97
CA VAL A 50 5.83 3.69 -22.52
C VAL A 50 5.28 4.55 -23.66
N ILE A 51 3.98 4.42 -23.91
CA ILE A 51 3.28 5.10 -25.00
C ILE A 51 2.08 5.87 -24.45
N GLY A 52 1.76 7.02 -25.05
CA GLY A 52 0.52 7.77 -24.78
C GLY A 52 0.50 8.50 -23.44
N ARG A 53 1.69 8.83 -22.89
CA ARG A 53 1.86 9.54 -21.61
C ARG A 53 2.63 10.85 -21.76
N GLU A 54 2.92 11.26 -22.98
CA GLU A 54 3.72 12.44 -23.31
C GLU A 54 3.04 13.71 -22.78
N ASN A 55 1.75 13.88 -23.07
CA ASN A 55 0.97 15.02 -22.61
C ASN A 55 0.83 15.08 -21.09
N ASP A 56 0.60 13.93 -20.44
CA ASP A 56 0.49 13.85 -18.98
C ASP A 56 1.82 14.25 -18.31
N LYS A 57 2.94 13.78 -18.88
CA LYS A 57 4.29 14.12 -18.40
C LYS A 57 4.55 15.62 -18.51
N GLU A 58 4.26 16.22 -19.66
CA GLU A 58 4.43 17.67 -19.86
C GLU A 58 3.57 18.50 -18.90
N ALA A 59 2.31 18.08 -18.68
CA ALA A 59 1.42 18.75 -17.74
C ALA A 59 1.94 18.70 -16.30
N ILE A 60 2.45 17.54 -15.85
CA ILE A 60 3.04 17.40 -14.50
C ILE A 60 4.30 18.26 -14.37
N ILE A 61 5.18 18.28 -15.38
CA ILE A 61 6.39 19.13 -15.37
C ILE A 61 5.99 20.60 -15.23
N LYS A 62 4.98 21.06 -15.96
CA LYS A 62 4.49 22.43 -15.88
C LYS A 62 4.01 22.78 -14.46
N LEU A 63 3.20 21.92 -13.84
CA LEU A 63 2.73 22.10 -12.46
C LEU A 63 3.88 22.17 -11.45
N LEU A 64 4.90 21.32 -11.61
CA LEU A 64 6.09 21.35 -10.76
C LEU A 64 6.87 22.66 -10.90
N MET A 65 7.01 23.19 -12.12
CA MET A 65 7.71 24.47 -12.35
C MET A 65 6.93 25.66 -11.77
N GLU A 66 5.60 25.66 -11.89
CA GLU A 66 4.72 26.72 -11.38
C GLU A 66 4.65 26.73 -9.85
N SER A 67 4.82 25.58 -9.20
CA SER A 67 4.75 25.43 -7.74
C SER A 67 5.84 26.18 -6.96
N ASN A 68 6.87 26.68 -7.64
CA ASN A 68 7.97 27.45 -7.04
C ASN A 68 7.71 28.97 -6.96
N LEU A 69 6.55 29.47 -7.39
CA LEU A 69 6.37 30.91 -7.67
C LEU A 69 5.44 31.68 -6.73
N GLN A 70 4.83 31.09 -5.70
CA GLN A 70 3.96 31.84 -4.79
C GLN A 70 4.19 31.53 -3.30
N GLY A 71 4.76 32.50 -2.58
CA GLY A 71 4.62 32.59 -1.13
C GLY A 71 5.87 33.04 -0.39
N ASP A 72 5.94 34.34 -0.12
CA ASP A 72 6.73 34.98 0.94
C ASP A 72 6.78 34.12 2.24
N GLY A 73 7.99 33.77 2.68
CA GLY A 73 8.27 33.43 4.07
C GLY A 73 7.87 32.06 4.64
N GLY A 74 7.29 31.12 3.86
CA GLY A 74 6.84 29.84 4.42
C GLY A 74 7.04 28.64 3.48
N LYS A 75 7.63 27.55 4.00
CA LYS A 75 7.84 26.28 3.28
C LYS A 75 6.52 25.68 2.79
N SER A 76 6.07 26.06 1.60
CA SER A 76 4.86 25.50 0.99
C SER A 76 5.16 24.12 0.39
N LEU A 77 4.34 23.12 0.74
CA LEU A 77 4.44 21.76 0.20
C LEU A 77 3.53 21.64 -1.03
N CYS A 78 4.11 21.38 -2.20
CA CYS A 78 3.35 21.06 -3.41
C CYS A 78 3.11 19.55 -3.50
N VAL A 79 1.85 19.14 -3.69
CA VAL A 79 1.44 17.74 -3.87
C VAL A 79 0.63 17.62 -5.16
N ILE A 80 1.04 16.72 -6.06
CA ILE A 80 0.34 16.43 -7.32
C ILE A 80 -0.19 14.99 -7.29
N PRO A 81 -1.50 14.78 -7.03
CA PRO A 81 -2.07 13.43 -6.97
C PRO A 81 -2.30 12.84 -8.38
N ILE A 82 -1.92 11.57 -8.59
CA ILE A 82 -2.26 10.79 -9.79
C ILE A 82 -3.34 9.77 -9.44
N VAL A 83 -4.54 9.93 -10.00
CA VAL A 83 -5.74 9.14 -9.66
C VAL A 83 -6.25 8.35 -10.87
N GLY A 84 -6.85 7.19 -10.63
CA GLY A 84 -7.41 6.33 -11.68
C GLY A 84 -7.51 4.86 -11.27
N ILE A 85 -8.18 4.05 -12.07
CA ILE A 85 -8.41 2.62 -11.82
C ILE A 85 -7.10 1.80 -11.76
N GLY A 86 -7.18 0.57 -11.25
CA GLY A 86 -6.08 -0.39 -11.25
C GLY A 86 -5.59 -0.68 -12.68
N GLY A 87 -4.27 -0.93 -12.84
CA GLY A 87 -3.69 -1.25 -14.16
C GLY A 87 -3.52 -0.08 -15.14
N LEU A 88 -4.01 1.12 -14.83
CA LEU A 88 -3.97 2.27 -15.75
C LEU A 88 -2.55 2.80 -16.04
N GLY A 89 -1.53 2.41 -15.27
CA GLY A 89 -0.15 2.90 -15.44
C GLY A 89 0.20 4.15 -14.64
N LYS A 90 -0.52 4.44 -13.55
CA LYS A 90 -0.24 5.58 -12.65
C LYS A 90 1.20 5.57 -12.11
N THR A 91 1.64 4.42 -11.63
CA THR A 91 3.01 4.22 -11.12
C THR A 91 4.05 4.31 -12.24
N THR A 92 3.69 3.92 -13.47
CA THR A 92 4.55 4.08 -14.64
C THR A 92 4.77 5.56 -14.93
N LEU A 93 3.70 6.35 -14.99
CA LEU A 93 3.77 7.79 -15.23
C LEU A 93 4.60 8.52 -14.16
N ALA A 94 4.43 8.16 -12.88
CA ALA A 94 5.19 8.78 -11.79
C ALA A 94 6.71 8.53 -11.85
N LYS A 95 7.18 7.61 -12.71
CA LYS A 95 8.60 7.21 -12.85
C LYS A 95 9.23 7.65 -14.17
N LEU A 96 8.44 8.28 -15.06
CA LEU A 96 8.89 8.82 -16.35
C LEU A 96 9.49 10.22 -16.21
#